data_AF-A0A1G4AVY0-F1
#
_entry.id   AF-A0A1G4AVY0-F1
#
_cell.length_a   1.000
_cell.length_b   1.000
_cell.length_c   1.000
_cell.angle_alpha   90.00
_cell.angle_beta   90.00
_cell.angle_gamma   90.00
#
_symmetry.space_group_name_H-M   'P 1'
#
loop_
_entity.id
_entity.type
_entity.pdbx_description
1 polymer ?
#
loop_
_entity_poly.entity_id
_entity_poly.type
_entity_poly.pdbx_seq_one_letter_code
_entity_poly.pdbx_strand_id
1 'polypeptide(L)'
;MQRRGEEDEECGEEEDVPLHYQRPFGAGIPRKPIQFVKASDASLGTPQAVKKTKSGASVGDFYLSLVLGDKKKAEAEKHAGQVCAVCELPVDKDDIVREADDSDDKPTTSRQKHESSIAHQVCLTHSHPPSSLDRSRMGLTYLSSHGWDPDSRKGLGVEEQGMQYPLKTRPKEDKFGLGLKVPKGIQGKIEKKKPQTLDAKKCRKRAEEDKKKAERLRQMFYGSEDVDKYLGTGL
;
A
#
# COMPACT_ATOMS: atom_id res chain seq x y z
N MET A 1 49.82 53.38 -6.88
CA MET A 1 48.36 53.25 -7.11
C MET A 1 48.11 51.82 -7.57
N GLN A 2 47.98 50.88 -6.62
CA GLN A 2 46.69 50.33 -6.17
C GLN A 2 45.91 49.63 -7.30
N ARG A 3 45.93 48.30 -7.28
CA ARG A 3 44.75 47.47 -7.59
C ARG A 3 44.77 46.25 -6.69
N ARG A 4 44.15 46.43 -5.52
CA ARG A 4 43.53 45.43 -4.64
C ARG A 4 42.36 44.86 -5.48
N GLY A 5 42.12 43.55 -5.65
CA GLY A 5 41.98 42.51 -4.64
C GLY A 5 40.48 42.29 -4.41
N GLU A 6 39.75 41.76 -5.41
CA GLU A 6 38.29 41.48 -5.36
C GLU A 6 37.93 40.42 -6.43
N GLU A 7 38.29 39.14 -6.24
CA GLU A 7 37.83 38.06 -7.16
C GLU A 7 37.34 36.77 -6.45
N ASP A 8 37.25 36.72 -5.12
CA ASP A 8 37.03 35.44 -4.39
C ASP A 8 35.81 35.39 -3.43
N GLU A 9 34.70 36.12 -3.66
CA GLU A 9 33.58 36.21 -2.67
C GLU A 9 32.16 35.82 -3.16
N GLU A 10 31.99 35.11 -4.28
CA GLU A 10 30.63 34.77 -4.79
C GLU A 10 30.28 33.27 -4.75
N CYS A 11 30.84 32.50 -3.81
CA CYS A 11 30.62 31.05 -3.69
C CYS A 11 29.98 30.64 -2.33
N GLY A 12 28.95 31.36 -1.84
CA GLY A 12 28.38 31.09 -0.52
C GLY A 12 26.88 31.35 -0.30
N GLU A 13 26.17 32.01 -1.21
CA GLU A 13 24.75 32.40 -0.96
C GLU A 13 23.70 31.36 -1.40
N GLU A 14 24.10 30.30 -2.11
CA GLU A 14 23.13 29.35 -2.69
C GLU A 14 22.66 28.24 -1.72
N GLU A 15 23.33 28.05 -0.57
CA GLU A 15 23.08 26.91 0.32
C GLU A 15 22.01 27.16 1.40
N ASP A 16 21.66 28.42 1.68
CA ASP A 16 20.72 28.78 2.77
C ASP A 16 19.26 28.98 2.30
N VAL A 17 18.97 28.58 1.07
CA VAL A 17 17.63 28.68 0.48
C VAL A 17 16.80 27.46 0.90
N PRO A 18 15.65 27.62 1.59
CA PRO A 18 14.78 26.50 1.95
C PRO A 18 14.40 25.68 0.71
N LEU A 19 14.34 24.35 0.86
CA LEU A 19 14.17 23.37 -0.24
C LEU A 19 13.02 23.66 -1.22
N HIS A 20 12.00 24.41 -0.78
CA HIS A 20 10.85 24.83 -1.61
C HIS A 20 11.19 25.86 -2.69
N TYR A 21 12.24 26.65 -2.46
CA TYR A 21 12.68 27.70 -3.36
C TYR A 21 13.89 27.26 -4.20
N GLN A 22 14.48 26.10 -3.91
CA GLN A 22 15.57 25.54 -4.69
C GLN A 22 15.05 25.01 -6.04
N ARG A 23 15.81 25.29 -7.10
CA ARG A 23 15.52 24.74 -8.43
C ARG A 23 15.59 23.20 -8.37
N PRO A 24 14.60 22.48 -8.94
CA PRO A 24 14.65 21.03 -8.99
C PRO A 24 15.88 20.57 -9.77
N PHE A 25 16.67 19.68 -9.17
CA PHE A 25 17.89 19.14 -9.75
C PHE A 25 17.58 18.35 -11.05
N GLY A 26 18.39 18.53 -12.11
CA GLY A 26 18.23 17.82 -13.39
C GLY A 26 17.61 18.62 -14.55
N ALA A 27 17.81 19.94 -14.57
CA ALA A 27 17.22 20.90 -15.50
C ALA A 27 17.71 20.79 -16.97
N GLY A 28 17.31 19.72 -17.66
CA GLY A 28 17.38 19.62 -19.13
C GLY A 28 16.02 19.49 -19.82
N ILE A 29 14.96 19.14 -19.09
CA ILE A 29 13.63 18.90 -19.66
C ILE A 29 12.61 19.77 -18.90
N PRO A 30 12.01 20.78 -19.54
CA PRO A 30 10.96 21.58 -18.91
C PRO A 30 9.72 20.70 -18.71
N ARG A 31 9.46 20.30 -17.46
CA ARG A 31 8.19 19.67 -17.07
C ARG A 31 7.28 20.75 -16.52
N LYS A 32 6.05 20.80 -17.03
CA LYS A 32 5.02 21.67 -16.46
C LYS A 32 4.83 21.28 -14.98
N PRO A 33 4.86 22.24 -14.03
CA PRO A 33 4.63 21.94 -12.62
C PRO A 33 3.23 21.32 -12.46
N ILE A 34 3.13 20.28 -11.63
CA ILE A 34 1.85 19.68 -11.28
C ILE A 34 1.14 20.67 -10.36
N GLN A 35 -0.01 21.19 -10.79
CA GLN A 35 -0.85 22.03 -9.95
C GLN A 35 -1.61 21.15 -8.97
N PHE A 36 -1.20 21.17 -7.71
CA PHE A 36 -1.98 20.57 -6.64
C PHE A 36 -3.20 21.44 -6.38
N VAL A 37 -4.37 20.95 -6.80
CA VAL A 37 -5.66 21.59 -6.50
C VAL A 37 -6.00 21.28 -5.04
N LYS A 38 -6.39 22.31 -4.28
CA LYS A 38 -6.80 22.14 -2.88
C LYS A 38 -8.11 21.35 -2.83
N ALA A 39 -8.25 20.51 -1.81
CA ALA A 39 -9.46 19.72 -1.58
C ALA A 39 -10.76 20.56 -1.43
N SER A 40 -10.62 21.87 -1.21
CA SER A 40 -11.70 22.83 -0.99
C SER A 40 -12.36 23.35 -2.27
N ASP A 41 -11.74 23.15 -3.44
CA ASP A 41 -12.22 23.75 -4.68
C ASP A 41 -13.41 22.94 -5.25
N ALA A 42 -14.62 23.48 -5.07
CA ALA A 42 -15.90 22.86 -5.42
C ALA A 42 -16.19 22.76 -6.94
N SER A 43 -15.23 23.03 -7.82
CA SER A 43 -15.45 23.15 -9.26
C SER A 43 -14.99 21.93 -10.09
N LEU A 44 -15.04 20.72 -9.51
CA LEU A 44 -14.76 19.48 -10.24
C LEU A 44 -16.06 18.67 -10.40
N GLY A 45 -16.56 18.60 -11.64
CA GLY A 45 -17.78 17.88 -12.00
C GLY A 45 -17.60 16.37 -11.92
N THR A 46 -17.93 15.78 -10.77
CA THR A 46 -18.08 14.33 -10.60
C THR A 46 -19.46 13.90 -11.11
N PRO A 47 -19.58 12.88 -12.00
CA PRO A 47 -20.89 12.35 -12.39
C PRO A 47 -21.55 11.67 -11.19
N GLN A 48 -22.68 12.21 -10.73
CA GLN A 48 -23.47 11.60 -9.66
C GLN A 48 -23.92 10.19 -10.05
N ALA A 49 -23.70 9.24 -9.14
CA ALA A 49 -24.24 7.89 -9.26
C ALA A 49 -25.77 7.93 -9.28
N VAL A 50 -26.34 7.47 -10.40
CA VAL A 50 -27.78 7.34 -10.61
C VAL A 50 -28.35 6.37 -9.57
N LYS A 51 -29.15 6.89 -8.65
CA LYS A 51 -29.91 6.12 -7.67
C LYS A 51 -30.88 5.20 -8.42
N LYS A 52 -30.65 3.88 -8.34
CA LYS A 52 -31.56 2.87 -8.91
C LYS A 52 -32.91 2.92 -8.20
N THR A 53 -33.94 2.80 -9.02
CA THR A 53 -35.36 2.95 -8.69
C THR A 53 -35.87 1.88 -7.73
N LYS A 54 -36.82 2.29 -6.89
CA LYS A 54 -37.45 1.60 -5.75
C LYS A 54 -38.38 0.43 -6.15
N SER A 55 -37.93 -0.57 -6.91
CA SER A 55 -38.81 -1.69 -7.32
C SER A 55 -38.70 -2.96 -6.45
N GLY A 56 -37.66 -3.08 -5.60
CA GLY A 56 -37.43 -4.29 -4.79
C GLY A 56 -38.19 -4.36 -3.47
N ALA A 57 -38.52 -3.22 -2.85
CA ALA A 57 -39.14 -3.17 -1.52
C ALA A 57 -40.58 -3.72 -1.53
N SER A 58 -41.34 -3.44 -2.60
CA SER A 58 -42.76 -3.81 -2.73
C SER A 58 -43.01 -5.33 -2.76
N VAL A 59 -42.09 -6.11 -3.33
CA VAL A 59 -42.26 -7.58 -3.41
C VAL A 59 -41.93 -8.23 -2.07
N GLY A 60 -40.90 -7.73 -1.37
CA GLY A 60 -40.55 -8.21 -0.03
C GLY A 60 -41.69 -8.04 0.97
N ASP A 61 -42.36 -6.88 0.96
CA ASP A 61 -43.49 -6.61 1.86
C ASP A 61 -44.70 -7.52 1.59
N PHE A 62 -44.93 -7.90 0.34
CA PHE A 62 -46.01 -8.83 -0.03
C PHE A 62 -45.76 -10.26 0.48
N TYR A 63 -44.51 -10.74 0.40
CA TYR A 63 -44.18 -12.05 0.96
C TYR A 63 -44.19 -12.02 2.49
N LEU A 64 -43.75 -10.92 3.12
CA LEU A 64 -43.82 -10.75 4.56
C LEU A 64 -45.27 -10.75 5.08
N SER A 65 -46.21 -10.11 4.37
CA SER A 65 -47.63 -10.16 4.76
C SER A 65 -48.22 -11.57 4.68
N LEU A 66 -47.83 -12.34 3.65
CA LEU A 66 -48.29 -13.71 3.47
C LEU A 66 -47.76 -14.66 4.55
N VAL A 67 -46.51 -14.49 4.97
CA VAL A 67 -45.83 -15.40 5.92
C VAL A 67 -46.12 -15.05 7.37
N LEU A 68 -46.19 -13.76 7.72
CA LEU A 68 -46.37 -13.33 9.11
C LEU A 68 -47.86 -13.16 9.50
N GLY A 69 -48.75 -13.09 8.52
CA GLY A 69 -50.19 -12.85 8.72
C GLY A 69 -50.51 -11.46 9.26
N ASP A 70 -51.71 -10.95 8.98
CA ASP A 70 -52.13 -9.57 9.29
C ASP A 70 -52.15 -9.20 10.79
N LYS A 71 -51.85 -10.14 11.69
CA LYS A 71 -51.87 -9.92 13.14
C LYS A 71 -50.77 -8.99 13.65
N LYS A 72 -49.74 -8.69 12.86
CA LYS A 72 -48.66 -7.77 13.25
C LYS A 72 -48.74 -6.36 12.67
N LYS A 73 -49.75 -6.04 11.83
CA LYS A 73 -49.90 -4.66 11.34
C LYS A 73 -50.29 -3.67 12.45
N ALA A 74 -50.93 -4.15 13.52
CA ALA A 74 -51.26 -3.37 14.71
C ALA A 74 -50.07 -3.20 15.71
N GLU A 75 -49.00 -3.99 15.58
CA GLU A 75 -47.76 -3.83 16.35
C GLU A 75 -46.69 -3.06 15.55
N ALA A 76 -46.68 -3.18 14.22
CA ALA A 76 -45.72 -2.48 13.35
C ALA A 76 -45.89 -0.95 13.33
N GLU A 77 -47.06 -0.41 13.70
CA GLU A 77 -47.27 1.04 13.79
C GLU A 77 -46.95 1.64 15.18
N LYS A 78 -46.63 0.81 16.19
CA LYS A 78 -46.36 1.29 17.57
C LYS A 78 -44.88 1.41 17.93
N HIS A 79 -43.97 0.85 17.15
CA HIS A 79 -42.54 1.04 17.36
C HIS A 79 -42.01 2.17 16.47
N ALA A 80 -42.46 3.41 16.74
CA ALA A 80 -41.58 4.56 16.54
C ALA A 80 -40.46 4.48 17.60
N GLY A 81 -39.63 3.44 17.48
CA GLY A 81 -38.48 3.19 18.35
C GLY A 81 -37.45 4.29 18.13
N GLN A 82 -36.75 4.68 19.19
CA GLN A 82 -35.62 5.58 19.02
C GLN A 82 -34.51 4.81 18.32
N VAL A 83 -34.04 5.31 17.20
CA VAL A 83 -32.87 4.75 16.54
C VAL A 83 -31.63 5.25 17.27
N CYS A 84 -30.70 4.34 17.57
CA CYS A 84 -29.43 4.71 18.16
C CYS A 84 -28.57 5.50 17.18
N ALA A 85 -28.04 6.65 17.58
CA ALA A 85 -27.20 7.50 16.72
C ALA A 85 -25.83 6.88 16.38
N VAL A 86 -25.39 5.87 17.14
CA VAL A 86 -24.07 5.23 16.98
C VAL A 86 -24.13 4.06 16.02
N CYS A 87 -25.11 3.17 16.19
CA CYS A 87 -25.18 1.90 15.45
C CYS A 87 -26.43 1.78 14.56
N GLU A 88 -27.24 2.84 14.46
CA GLU A 88 -28.43 2.94 13.60
C GLU A 88 -29.46 1.82 13.77
N LEU A 89 -29.41 1.11 14.89
CA LEU A 89 -30.34 0.04 15.23
C LEU A 89 -31.54 0.63 16.00
N PRO A 90 -32.76 0.16 15.72
CA PRO A 90 -33.94 0.54 16.48
C PRO A 90 -33.82 0.01 17.91
N VAL A 91 -33.98 0.90 18.89
CA VAL A 91 -34.02 0.56 20.32
C VAL A 91 -35.45 0.83 20.81
N ASP A 92 -35.99 -0.12 21.55
CA ASP A 92 -37.27 0.07 22.24
C ASP A 92 -37.13 1.18 23.28
N LYS A 93 -38.20 1.96 23.47
CA LYS A 93 -38.23 3.04 24.49
C LYS A 93 -37.96 2.42 25.86
N ASP A 94 -37.39 3.22 26.78
CA ASP A 94 -36.85 2.81 28.08
C ASP A 94 -37.85 2.02 28.97
N ASP A 95 -38.12 0.78 28.61
CA ASP A 95 -38.81 -0.19 29.45
C ASP A 95 -37.77 -0.70 30.43
N ILE A 96 -38.10 -0.60 31.73
CA ILE A 96 -37.28 -1.18 32.79
C ILE A 96 -37.41 -2.69 32.66
N VAL A 97 -36.42 -3.34 32.04
CA VAL A 97 -36.39 -4.79 31.89
C VAL A 97 -35.86 -5.38 33.19
N ARG A 98 -36.75 -5.74 34.11
CA ARG A 98 -36.39 -6.53 35.30
C ARG A 98 -36.19 -7.97 34.84
N GLU A 99 -34.93 -8.40 34.71
CA GLU A 99 -34.65 -9.84 34.73
C GLU A 99 -34.82 -10.30 36.18
N ALA A 100 -35.50 -11.43 36.36
CA ALA A 100 -35.69 -12.07 37.65
C ALA A 100 -34.68 -13.20 37.80
N ASP A 101 -33.45 -12.87 38.20
CA ASP A 101 -32.53 -13.83 38.80
C ASP A 101 -31.64 -13.16 39.86
N ASP A 102 -31.82 -13.69 41.07
CA ASP A 102 -31.04 -13.62 42.30
C ASP A 102 -29.61 -13.03 42.18
N SER A 103 -29.45 -11.72 42.34
CA SER A 103 -28.44 -11.03 43.17
C SER A 103 -28.40 -9.53 42.87
N ASP A 104 -28.22 -8.72 43.92
CA ASP A 104 -28.00 -7.26 44.09
C ASP A 104 -27.66 -6.34 42.87
N ASP A 105 -28.34 -6.46 41.72
CA ASP A 105 -28.07 -5.66 40.51
C ASP A 105 -29.15 -4.62 40.23
N LYS A 106 -28.68 -3.39 39.96
CA LYS A 106 -29.48 -2.19 39.67
C LYS A 106 -30.34 -2.42 38.41
N PRO A 107 -31.60 -1.95 38.36
CA PRO A 107 -32.43 -2.09 37.15
C PRO A 107 -31.75 -1.45 35.94
N THR A 108 -31.36 -2.25 34.96
CA THR A 108 -30.79 -1.78 33.69
C THR A 108 -31.91 -1.55 32.68
N THR A 109 -31.92 -0.39 32.02
CA THR A 109 -32.90 -0.12 30.96
C THR A 109 -32.53 -0.90 29.70
N SER A 110 -33.51 -1.19 28.84
CA SER A 110 -33.28 -1.80 27.51
C SER A 110 -32.18 -1.05 26.73
N ARG A 111 -32.14 0.28 26.86
CA ARG A 111 -31.10 1.14 26.29
C ARG A 111 -29.70 0.87 26.84
N GLN A 112 -29.55 0.67 28.15
CA GLN A 112 -28.26 0.32 28.75
C GLN A 112 -27.77 -1.05 28.30
N LYS A 113 -28.68 -2.04 28.18
CA LYS A 113 -28.36 -3.36 27.62
C LYS A 113 -27.90 -3.26 26.16
N HIS A 114 -28.55 -2.39 25.37
CA HIS A 114 -28.15 -2.06 24.01
C HIS A 114 -26.76 -1.40 23.97
N GLU A 115 -26.49 -0.40 24.81
CA GLU A 115 -25.20 0.30 24.89
C GLU A 115 -24.06 -0.63 25.33
N SER A 116 -24.33 -1.60 26.22
CA SER A 116 -23.36 -2.62 26.62
C SER A 116 -23.19 -3.76 25.60
N SER A 117 -24.05 -3.84 24.58
CA SER A 117 -23.95 -4.88 23.56
C SER A 117 -22.71 -4.67 22.69
N ILE A 118 -22.05 -5.76 22.30
CA ILE A 118 -20.86 -5.74 21.43
C ILE A 118 -21.16 -5.01 20.11
N ALA A 119 -22.37 -5.16 19.56
CA ALA A 119 -22.76 -4.49 18.32
C ALA A 119 -22.71 -2.96 18.46
N HIS A 120 -23.17 -2.43 19.60
CA HIS A 120 -23.09 -1.00 19.89
C HIS A 120 -21.65 -0.57 20.16
N GLN A 121 -20.93 -1.34 20.99
CA GLN A 121 -19.56 -1.02 21.38
C GLN A 121 -18.61 -0.94 20.18
N VAL A 122 -18.75 -1.81 19.19
CA VAL A 122 -17.90 -1.81 17.98
C VAL A 122 -18.19 -0.63 17.06
N CYS A 123 -19.41 -0.07 17.09
CA CYS A 123 -19.79 1.09 16.31
C CYS A 123 -19.39 2.43 16.96
N LEU A 124 -18.95 2.42 18.22
CA LEU A 124 -18.45 3.63 18.88
C LEU A 124 -17.19 4.15 18.18
N THR A 125 -17.06 5.47 18.11
CA THR A 125 -15.83 6.12 17.66
C THR A 125 -14.73 5.82 18.68
N HIS A 126 -13.97 4.77 18.44
CA HIS A 126 -12.85 4.39 19.29
C HIS A 126 -11.74 5.42 19.19
N SER A 127 -11.28 5.94 20.34
CA SER A 127 -10.02 6.69 20.38
C SER A 127 -8.89 5.73 19.99
N HIS A 128 -8.23 6.01 18.87
CA HIS A 128 -7.06 5.24 18.49
C HIS A 128 -5.83 5.78 19.23
N PRO A 129 -4.94 4.90 19.71
CA PRO A 129 -3.66 5.36 20.22
C PRO A 129 -2.93 6.11 19.10
N PRO A 130 -2.18 7.17 19.44
CA PRO A 130 -1.42 7.91 18.44
C PRO A 130 -0.50 6.95 17.69
N SER A 131 -0.38 7.19 16.39
CA SER A 131 0.54 6.45 15.54
C SER A 131 1.97 6.53 16.10
N SER A 132 2.72 5.43 15.95
CA SER A 132 4.12 5.32 16.38
C SER A 132 5.09 6.09 15.49
N LEU A 133 4.56 6.92 14.57
CA LEU A 133 5.37 7.76 13.71
C LEU A 133 6.01 8.87 14.53
N ASP A 134 7.31 9.03 14.33
CA ASP A 134 8.10 10.08 14.97
C ASP A 134 7.74 11.44 14.36
N ARG A 135 7.19 12.34 15.21
CA ARG A 135 6.69 13.66 14.82
C ARG A 135 7.79 14.67 14.48
N SER A 136 9.04 14.35 14.82
CA SER A 136 10.20 15.19 14.50
C SER A 136 10.68 15.06 13.05
N ARG A 137 10.23 14.02 12.32
CA ARG A 137 10.68 13.78 10.95
C ARG A 137 10.15 14.85 10.01
N MET A 138 11.06 15.48 9.26
CA MET A 138 10.72 16.55 8.31
C MET A 138 9.61 16.17 7.31
N GLY A 139 9.60 14.91 6.84
CA GLY A 139 8.55 14.42 5.95
C GLY A 139 7.15 14.44 6.57
N LEU A 140 7.04 14.14 7.87
CA LEU A 140 5.76 14.23 8.59
C LEU A 140 5.36 15.69 8.79
N THR A 141 6.30 16.55 9.20
CA THR A 141 6.06 17.99 9.37
C THR A 141 5.53 18.61 8.09
N TYR A 142 6.10 18.21 6.94
CA TYR A 142 5.66 18.67 5.64
C TYR A 142 4.27 18.18 5.26
N LEU A 143 3.94 16.91 5.50
CA LEU A 143 2.59 16.40 5.23
C LEU A 143 1.55 17.05 6.15
N SER A 144 1.91 17.26 7.41
CA SER A 144 1.05 17.92 8.39
C SER A 144 0.77 19.39 8.05
N SER A 145 1.75 20.13 7.51
CA SER A 145 1.51 21.51 7.06
C SER A 145 0.54 21.60 5.89
N HIS A 146 0.45 20.53 5.08
CA HIS A 146 -0.54 20.38 4.01
C HIS A 146 -1.86 19.75 4.48
N GLY A 147 -2.07 19.61 5.80
CA GLY A 147 -3.32 19.16 6.39
C GLY A 147 -3.47 17.64 6.48
N TRP A 148 -2.40 16.86 6.26
CA TRP A 148 -2.44 15.42 6.48
C TRP A 148 -2.16 15.06 7.95
N ASP A 149 -3.12 14.40 8.61
CA ASP A 149 -3.00 13.97 10.00
C ASP A 149 -2.61 12.48 10.09
N PRO A 150 -1.48 12.13 10.74
CA PRO A 150 -1.06 10.73 10.87
C PRO A 150 -2.01 9.86 11.70
N ASP A 151 -2.78 10.45 12.62
CA ASP A 151 -3.64 9.69 13.54
C ASP A 151 -5.06 9.49 12.99
N SER A 152 -5.41 10.20 11.91
CA SER A 152 -6.68 10.11 11.21
C SER A 152 -6.95 8.74 10.55
N ARG A 153 -5.92 7.88 10.41
CA ARG A 153 -5.98 6.57 9.71
C ARG A 153 -6.65 6.68 8.34
N LYS A 154 -6.38 7.78 7.65
CA LYS A 154 -6.99 8.15 6.38
C LYS A 154 -5.90 8.30 5.32
N GLY A 155 -6.28 8.05 4.08
CA GLY A 155 -5.36 8.09 2.96
C GLY A 155 -5.01 9.50 2.53
N LEU A 156 -4.14 9.60 1.54
CA LEU A 156 -3.92 10.85 0.81
C LEU A 156 -5.02 11.05 -0.24
N GLY A 157 -5.46 12.29 -0.47
CA GLY A 157 -6.46 12.63 -1.48
C GLY A 157 -7.53 13.57 -0.95
N VAL A 158 -8.39 14.08 -1.84
CA VAL A 158 -9.46 15.04 -1.50
C VAL A 158 -10.47 14.44 -0.52
N GLU A 159 -10.84 13.18 -0.73
CA GLU A 159 -11.72 12.41 0.15
C GLU A 159 -10.91 11.45 1.04
N GLU A 160 -9.60 11.67 1.13
CA GLU A 160 -8.67 10.83 1.91
C GLU A 160 -8.72 9.33 1.50
N GLN A 161 -8.98 9.07 0.22
CA GLN A 161 -9.22 7.74 -0.35
C GLN A 161 -7.93 6.96 -0.70
N GLY A 162 -6.76 7.59 -0.54
CA GLY A 162 -5.48 6.99 -0.90
C GLY A 162 -5.09 5.78 -0.04
N MET A 163 -4.15 4.98 -0.54
CA MET A 163 -3.59 3.88 0.25
C MET A 163 -2.75 4.42 1.42
N GLN A 164 -3.02 3.95 2.63
CA GLN A 164 -2.30 4.34 3.84
C GLN A 164 -0.91 3.71 3.94
N TYR A 165 -0.77 2.48 3.45
CA TYR A 165 0.45 1.70 3.57
C TYR A 165 1.06 1.44 2.19
N PRO A 166 2.39 1.49 2.08
CA PRO A 166 3.07 1.11 0.85
C PRO A 166 2.73 -0.32 0.41
N LEU A 167 2.57 -0.52 -0.90
CA LEU A 167 2.35 -1.83 -1.47
C LEU A 167 3.63 -2.67 -1.38
N LYS A 168 3.52 -3.87 -0.80
CA LYS A 168 4.62 -4.83 -0.75
C LYS A 168 4.75 -5.55 -2.09
N THR A 169 5.82 -5.28 -2.82
CA THR A 169 6.12 -5.94 -4.09
C THR A 169 6.73 -7.33 -3.88
N ARG A 170 6.35 -8.31 -4.70
CA ARG A 170 7.01 -9.62 -4.71
C ARG A 170 8.24 -9.56 -5.62
N PRO A 171 9.45 -9.82 -5.10
CA PRO A 171 10.65 -9.83 -5.93
C PRO A 171 10.57 -11.00 -6.93
N LYS A 172 10.95 -10.73 -8.18
CA LYS A 172 11.15 -11.77 -9.19
C LYS A 172 12.63 -12.14 -9.20
N GLU A 173 12.95 -13.27 -8.60
CA GLU A 173 14.32 -13.79 -8.62
C GLU A 173 14.63 -14.58 -9.90
N ASP A 174 13.61 -14.91 -10.68
CA ASP A 174 13.71 -15.73 -11.89
C ASP A 174 14.18 -14.93 -13.11
N LYS A 175 15.05 -15.55 -13.93
CA LYS A 175 15.45 -15.02 -15.25
C LYS A 175 14.46 -15.33 -16.37
N PHE A 176 13.41 -16.12 -16.09
CA PHE A 176 12.41 -16.50 -17.09
C PHE A 176 11.48 -15.31 -17.43
N GLY A 177 10.85 -15.33 -18.60
CA GLY A 177 9.85 -14.33 -18.99
C GLY A 177 8.68 -14.24 -17.99
N LEU A 178 8.06 -13.06 -17.87
CA LEU A 178 6.83 -12.91 -17.07
C LEU A 178 5.73 -13.79 -17.69
N GLY A 179 5.00 -14.57 -16.88
CA GLY A 179 3.92 -15.44 -17.34
C GLY A 179 4.33 -16.85 -17.76
N LEU A 180 5.63 -17.19 -17.78
CA LEU A 180 6.07 -18.56 -18.02
C LEU A 180 5.76 -19.44 -16.79
N LYS A 181 4.75 -20.31 -16.88
CA LYS A 181 4.45 -21.30 -15.84
C LYS A 181 5.51 -22.41 -15.90
N VAL A 182 6.63 -22.23 -15.18
CA VAL A 182 7.62 -23.30 -15.04
C VAL A 182 6.96 -24.43 -14.24
N PRO A 183 6.97 -25.68 -14.74
CA PRO A 183 6.42 -26.80 -13.97
C PRO A 183 7.19 -26.95 -12.66
N LYS A 184 6.46 -27.22 -11.57
CA LYS A 184 6.96 -27.24 -10.19
C LYS A 184 8.18 -28.17 -9.98
N GLY A 185 8.40 -29.15 -10.86
CA GLY A 185 9.56 -30.04 -10.82
C GLY A 185 10.90 -29.43 -11.25
N ILE A 186 10.88 -28.29 -11.96
CA ILE A 186 12.10 -27.58 -12.44
C ILE A 186 12.46 -26.43 -11.48
N GLN A 187 11.46 -25.81 -10.85
CA GLN A 187 11.62 -24.65 -9.97
C GLN A 187 12.43 -24.95 -8.70
N GLY A 188 12.35 -26.17 -8.17
CA GLY A 188 13.06 -26.56 -6.94
C GLY A 188 14.56 -26.80 -7.08
N LYS A 189 15.12 -26.85 -8.31
CA LYS A 189 16.55 -27.14 -8.54
C LYS A 189 17.44 -25.92 -8.72
N ILE A 190 16.88 -24.71 -8.70
CA ILE A 190 17.67 -23.48 -8.62
C ILE A 190 17.92 -23.18 -7.14
N GLU A 191 18.54 -24.13 -6.43
CA GLU A 191 19.16 -23.79 -5.17
C GLU A 191 20.24 -22.76 -5.48
N LYS A 192 20.13 -21.59 -4.84
CA LYS A 192 21.15 -20.55 -4.85
C LYS A 192 22.44 -21.16 -4.29
N LYS A 193 23.25 -21.79 -5.15
CA LYS A 193 24.54 -22.36 -4.75
C LYS A 193 25.35 -21.19 -4.21
N LYS A 194 25.65 -21.23 -2.90
CA LYS A 194 26.52 -20.25 -2.28
C LYS A 194 27.81 -20.17 -3.11
N PRO A 195 28.31 -18.97 -3.44
CA PRO A 195 29.53 -18.85 -4.21
C PRO A 195 30.65 -19.58 -3.46
N GLN A 196 31.18 -20.64 -4.07
CA GLN A 196 32.32 -21.36 -3.50
C GLN A 196 33.54 -20.47 -3.62
N THR A 197 34.01 -19.94 -2.50
CA THR A 197 35.29 -19.23 -2.42
C THR A 197 36.41 -20.24 -2.64
N LEU A 198 37.10 -20.13 -3.79
CA LEU A 198 38.24 -20.98 -4.11
C LEU A 198 39.53 -20.34 -3.57
N ASP A 199 40.43 -21.16 -3.01
CA ASP A 199 41.77 -20.73 -2.64
C ASP A 199 42.57 -20.22 -3.85
N ALA A 200 43.51 -19.29 -3.61
CA ALA A 200 44.32 -18.66 -4.66
C ALA A 200 45.03 -19.67 -5.60
N LYS A 201 45.51 -20.81 -5.06
CA LYS A 201 46.11 -21.88 -5.88
C LYS A 201 45.11 -22.57 -6.81
N LYS A 202 43.87 -22.78 -6.34
CA LYS A 202 42.80 -23.40 -7.13
C LYS A 202 42.34 -22.45 -8.24
N CYS A 203 42.32 -21.14 -7.99
CA CYS A 203 42.04 -20.12 -9.01
C CYS A 203 43.06 -20.14 -10.15
N ARG A 204 44.36 -20.19 -9.84
CA ARG A 204 45.42 -20.26 -10.87
C ARG A 204 45.30 -21.53 -11.72
N LYS A 205 45.07 -22.68 -11.08
CA LYS A 205 44.89 -23.96 -11.78
C LYS A 205 43.69 -23.94 -12.73
N ARG A 206 42.53 -23.42 -12.30
CA ARG A 206 41.36 -23.29 -13.19
C ARG A 206 41.64 -22.37 -14.38
N ALA A 207 42.32 -21.24 -14.15
CA ALA A 207 42.68 -20.32 -15.23
C ALA A 207 43.62 -20.96 -16.27
N GLU A 208 44.57 -21.78 -15.84
CA GLU A 208 45.45 -22.53 -16.76
C GLU A 208 44.69 -23.61 -17.55
N GLU A 209 43.80 -24.35 -16.88
CA GLU A 209 42.93 -25.33 -17.55
C GLU A 209 42.03 -24.66 -18.58
N ASP A 210 41.48 -23.49 -18.26
CA ASP A 210 40.61 -22.74 -19.17
C ASP A 210 41.41 -22.17 -20.34
N LYS A 211 42.66 -21.72 -20.12
CA LYS A 211 43.59 -21.35 -21.21
C LYS A 211 43.89 -22.53 -22.13
N LYS A 212 44.19 -23.71 -21.58
CA LYS A 212 44.44 -24.93 -22.37
C LYS A 212 43.21 -25.37 -23.16
N LYS A 213 42.02 -25.30 -22.57
CA LYS A 213 40.75 -25.59 -23.28
C LYS A 213 40.51 -24.58 -24.39
N ALA A 214 40.74 -23.29 -24.15
CA ALA A 214 40.59 -22.24 -25.14
C ALA A 214 41.58 -22.42 -26.31
N GLU A 215 42.83 -22.76 -26.02
CA GLU A 215 43.84 -23.05 -27.04
C GLU A 215 43.49 -24.30 -27.85
N ARG A 216 43.02 -25.37 -27.20
CA ARG A 216 42.51 -26.57 -27.88
C ARG A 216 41.33 -26.26 -28.79
N LEU A 217 40.39 -25.44 -28.35
CA LEU A 217 39.28 -24.99 -29.19
C LEU A 217 39.78 -24.12 -30.35
N ARG A 218 40.75 -23.24 -30.13
CA ARG A 218 41.36 -22.44 -31.20
C ARG A 218 42.04 -23.33 -32.24
N GLN A 219 42.76 -24.36 -31.83
CA GLN A 219 43.35 -25.34 -32.75
C GLN A 219 42.27 -26.10 -33.53
N MET A 220 41.17 -26.50 -32.89
CA MET A 220 40.08 -27.19 -33.60
C MET A 220 39.32 -26.29 -34.59
N PHE A 221 39.12 -25.01 -34.25
CA PHE A 221 38.35 -24.09 -35.09
C PHE A 221 39.19 -23.39 -36.16
N TYR A 222 40.48 -23.15 -35.90
CA TYR A 222 41.35 -22.37 -36.76
C TYR A 222 42.61 -23.12 -37.22
N GLY A 223 42.83 -24.35 -36.76
CA GLY A 223 43.83 -25.25 -37.32
C GLY A 223 43.33 -25.80 -38.65
N SER A 224 43.95 -25.36 -39.73
CA SER A 224 43.69 -25.90 -41.06
C SER A 224 44.57 -27.13 -41.28
N GLU A 225 43.94 -28.29 -41.47
CA GLU A 225 44.63 -29.59 -41.66
C GLU A 225 45.66 -29.57 -42.80
N ASP A 226 45.42 -28.75 -43.84
CA ASP A 226 46.35 -28.59 -44.96
C ASP A 226 47.63 -27.86 -44.54
N VAL A 227 47.52 -26.79 -43.77
CA VAL A 227 48.70 -26.04 -43.27
C VAL A 227 49.51 -26.89 -42.30
N ASP A 228 48.87 -27.70 -41.46
CA ASP A 228 49.55 -28.61 -40.53
C ASP A 228 50.30 -29.74 -41.27
N LYS A 229 49.74 -30.27 -42.37
CA LYS A 229 50.42 -31.22 -43.27
C LYS A 229 51.63 -30.60 -43.98
N TYR A 230 51.53 -29.34 -44.40
CA TYR A 230 52.61 -28.66 -45.11
C TYR A 230 53.71 -28.12 -44.19
N LEU A 231 53.40 -27.69 -42.97
CA LEU A 231 54.37 -27.16 -42.00
C LEU A 231 55.10 -28.25 -41.20
N GLY A 232 54.77 -29.52 -41.39
CA GLY A 232 55.55 -30.63 -40.85
C GLY A 232 55.50 -30.76 -39.32
N THR A 233 54.45 -30.24 -38.66
CA THR A 233 54.12 -30.63 -37.29
C THR A 233 53.57 -32.05 -37.30
N GLY A 234 54.48 -33.01 -37.56
CA GLY A 234 54.18 -34.42 -37.70
C GLY A 234 53.69 -35.03 -36.40
N LEU A 235 52.48 -35.58 -36.47
CA LEU A 235 52.20 -36.91 -35.96
C LEU A 235 52.39 -37.89 -37.13
#